data_AF-A0A8J7UUQ0-F1
#
_entry.id   AF-A0A8J7UUQ0-F1
#
_cell.length_a   1.000
_cell.length_b   1.000
_cell.length_c   1.000
_cell.angle_alpha   90.00
_cell.angle_beta   90.00
_cell.angle_gamma   90.00
#
_symmetry.space_group_name_H-M   'P 1'
#
loop_
_entity.id
_entity.type
_entity.pdbx_description
1 polymer ?
#
loop_
_entity_poly.entity_id
_entity_poly.type
_entity_poly.pdbx_seq_one_letter_code
_entity_poly.pdbx_strand_id
1 'polypeptide(L)'
;MKQHIPESFFKSTTDSRVLTEYQTVAAWAESRSHHYQRKAIDEFLEFKRADAWLVAYCSAMHRKLVTQEVSNPNRKNKIPLPDACAPQGVKTLNMNELFTILKISF
;
A
#
# COMPACT_ATOMS: atom_id res chain seq x y z
N MET A 1 -8.65 7.87 -22.93
CA MET A 1 -9.26 7.71 -21.59
C MET A 1 -9.02 8.95 -20.71
N LYS A 2 -9.53 10.13 -21.06
CA LYS A 2 -9.33 11.36 -20.24
C LYS A 2 -10.55 12.25 -20.05
N GLN A 3 -11.70 11.98 -20.67
CA GLN A 3 -12.71 13.03 -20.83
C GLN A 3 -13.73 13.16 -19.69
N HIS A 4 -13.74 12.29 -18.66
CA HIS A 4 -14.72 12.38 -17.55
C HIS A 4 -14.18 11.97 -16.17
N ILE A 5 -12.91 12.27 -15.87
CA ILE A 5 -12.34 11.99 -14.53
C ILE A 5 -12.38 13.29 -13.71
N PRO A 6 -13.07 13.32 -12.56
CA PRO A 6 -13.04 14.50 -11.69
C PRO A 6 -11.61 14.85 -11.27
N GLU A 7 -11.27 16.13 -11.14
CA GLU A 7 -9.94 16.58 -10.71
C GLU A 7 -9.50 15.95 -9.38
N SER A 8 -10.47 15.62 -8.52
CA SER A 8 -10.27 15.01 -7.21
C SER A 8 -10.04 13.49 -7.23
N PHE A 9 -10.04 12.86 -8.41
CA PHE A 9 -9.88 11.42 -8.57
C PHE A 9 -8.50 10.95 -8.10
N PHE A 10 -7.43 11.62 -8.56
CA PHE A 10 -6.08 11.34 -8.09
C PHE A 10 -5.83 12.10 -6.80
N LYS A 11 -5.44 11.36 -5.75
CA LYS A 11 -5.07 11.95 -4.47
C LYS A 11 -3.62 12.38 -4.50
N SER A 12 -3.35 13.56 -3.96
CA SER A 12 -1.99 14.08 -3.91
C SER A 12 -1.13 13.26 -2.94
N THR A 13 0.08 12.91 -3.37
CA THR A 13 1.15 12.34 -2.55
C THR A 13 2.13 13.41 -2.06
N THR A 14 1.94 14.68 -2.42
CA THR A 14 2.78 15.81 -1.97
C THR A 14 2.34 16.39 -0.62
N ASP A 15 1.26 15.88 -0.03
CA ASP A 15 0.89 16.19 1.35
C ASP A 15 2.02 15.74 2.29
N SER A 16 2.47 16.65 3.16
CA SER A 16 3.61 16.41 4.06
C SER A 16 3.41 15.17 4.94
N ARG A 17 2.18 14.87 5.35
CA ARG A 17 1.86 13.68 6.15
C ARG A 17 2.13 12.40 5.36
N VAL A 18 1.80 12.38 4.07
CA VAL A 18 2.04 11.22 3.20
C VAL A 18 3.54 11.02 2.99
N LEU A 19 4.30 12.11 2.85
CA LEU A 19 5.76 12.04 2.74
C LEU A 19 6.42 11.50 4.02
N THR A 20 5.97 11.93 5.21
CA THR A 20 6.44 11.39 6.49
C THR A 20 6.12 9.90 6.63
N GLU A 21 4.92 9.48 6.27
CA GLU A 21 4.57 8.06 6.29
C GLU A 21 5.34 7.25 5.24
N TYR A 22 5.65 7.83 4.09
CA TYR A 22 6.49 7.17 3.08
C TYR A 22 7.90 6.91 3.61
N GLN A 23 8.49 7.85 4.34
CA GLN A 23 9.79 7.64 5.00
C GLN A 23 9.73 6.48 5.99
N THR A 24 8.64 6.38 6.76
CA THR A 24 8.41 5.27 7.71
C THR A 24 8.28 3.94 6.99
N VAL A 25 7.49 3.88 5.91
CA VAL A 25 7.33 2.68 5.06
C VAL A 25 8.66 2.27 4.43
N ALA A 26 9.46 3.22 3.94
CA ALA A 26 10.76 2.96 3.35
C ALA A 26 11.76 2.42 4.37
N ALA A 27 11.84 3.04 5.55
CA ALA A 27 12.68 2.57 6.65
C ALA A 27 12.29 1.16 7.09
N TRP A 28 10.99 0.87 7.16
CA TRP A 28 10.50 -0.47 7.43
C TRP A 28 10.95 -1.46 6.34
N ALA A 29 10.75 -1.15 5.05
CA ALA A 29 11.14 -2.06 3.97
C ALA A 29 12.64 -2.38 3.98
N GLU A 30 13.49 -1.37 4.20
CA GLU A 30 14.94 -1.54 4.33
C GLU A 30 15.34 -2.40 5.53
N SER A 31 14.65 -2.26 6.68
CA SER A 31 14.87 -3.10 7.86
C SER A 31 14.62 -4.59 7.60
N ARG A 32 13.87 -4.92 6.54
CA ARG A 32 13.53 -6.29 6.12
C ARG A 32 14.51 -6.88 5.10
N SER A 33 15.66 -6.25 4.87
CA SER A 33 16.73 -6.73 3.95
C SER A 33 17.33 -8.09 4.30
N HIS A 34 17.20 -8.56 5.54
CA HIS A 34 17.56 -9.93 5.93
C HIS A 34 16.55 -11.00 5.44
N HIS A 35 15.35 -10.57 5.07
CA HIS A 35 14.24 -11.43 4.67
C HIS A 35 13.94 -11.33 3.17
N TYR A 36 13.72 -10.11 2.68
CA TYR A 36 13.45 -9.83 1.27
C TYR A 36 14.75 -9.67 0.47
N GLN A 37 14.73 -10.11 -0.78
CA GLN A 37 15.80 -9.84 -1.74
C GLN A 37 15.90 -8.33 -1.96
N ARG A 38 17.13 -7.82 -2.16
CA ARG A 38 17.39 -6.40 -2.45
C ARG A 38 16.50 -5.88 -3.59
N LYS A 39 16.41 -6.64 -4.69
CA LYS A 39 15.52 -6.33 -5.83
C LYS A 39 14.05 -6.14 -5.43
N ALA A 40 13.54 -6.92 -4.48
CA ALA A 40 12.15 -6.80 -4.03
C ALA A 40 11.91 -5.50 -3.23
N ILE A 41 12.90 -5.08 -2.44
CA ILE A 41 12.86 -3.81 -1.69
C ILE A 41 12.97 -2.64 -2.68
N ASP A 42 13.93 -2.69 -3.60
CA ASP A 42 14.14 -1.65 -4.59
C ASP A 42 12.91 -1.47 -5.49
N GLU A 43 12.29 -2.56 -5.94
CA GLU A 43 11.04 -2.52 -6.70
C GLU A 43 9.87 -1.96 -5.87
N PHE A 44 9.77 -2.32 -4.60
CA PHE A 44 8.70 -1.81 -3.73
C PHE A 44 8.82 -0.30 -3.49
N LEU A 45 10.06 0.21 -3.35
CA LEU A 45 10.37 1.62 -3.11
C LEU A 45 10.61 2.44 -4.38
N GLU A 46 10.47 1.84 -5.56
CA GLU A 46 10.62 2.54 -6.83
C GLU A 46 9.60 3.68 -6.92
N PHE A 47 10.07 4.92 -7.10
CA PHE A 47 9.24 6.13 -7.09
C PHE A 47 8.02 6.09 -8.03
N LYS A 48 8.15 5.39 -9.17
CA LYS A 48 7.09 5.26 -10.19
C LYS A 48 6.04 4.20 -9.85
N ARG A 49 6.29 3.35 -8.85
CA ARG A 49 5.39 2.27 -8.43
C ARG A 49 4.49 2.74 -7.31
N ALA A 50 3.24 2.30 -7.36
CA ALA A 50 2.22 2.76 -6.42
C ALA A 50 2.33 2.11 -5.03
N ASP A 51 2.93 0.93 -4.92
CA ASP A 51 2.80 0.06 -3.75
C ASP A 51 3.16 0.76 -2.43
N ALA A 52 4.37 1.31 -2.31
CA ALA A 52 4.78 2.06 -1.10
C ALA A 52 3.96 3.34 -0.87
N TRP A 53 3.58 4.06 -1.94
CA TRP A 53 2.73 5.24 -1.84
C TRP A 53 1.32 4.92 -1.33
N LEU A 54 0.75 3.80 -1.74
CA LEU A 54 -0.58 3.37 -1.29
C LEU A 54 -0.58 3.06 0.21
N VAL A 55 0.46 2.40 0.71
CA VAL A 55 0.63 2.13 2.15
C VAL A 55 0.76 3.44 2.92
N ALA A 56 1.68 4.32 2.49
CA ALA A 56 1.93 5.60 3.13
C ALA A 56 0.67 6.49 3.16
N TYR A 57 -0.04 6.58 2.05
CA TYR A 57 -1.28 7.35 1.95
C TYR A 57 -2.36 6.80 2.88
N CYS A 58 -2.53 5.48 2.93
CA CYS A 58 -3.52 4.86 3.81
C CYS A 58 -3.18 5.07 5.29
N SER A 59 -1.91 4.99 5.66
CA SER A 59 -1.44 5.31 7.01
C SER A 59 -1.76 6.75 7.37
N ALA A 60 -1.30 7.71 6.54
CA ALA A 60 -1.44 9.15 6.78
C ALA A 60 -2.90 9.63 6.87
N MET A 61 -3.80 8.98 6.12
CA MET A 61 -5.21 9.36 6.03
C MET A 61 -6.13 8.44 6.82
N HIS A 62 -5.59 7.51 7.61
CA HIS A 62 -6.34 6.50 8.35
C HIS A 62 -7.38 5.78 7.48
N ARG A 63 -6.94 5.26 6.33
CA ARG A 63 -7.76 4.53 5.37
C ARG A 63 -7.41 3.04 5.36
N LYS A 64 -8.33 2.24 4.83
CA LYS A 64 -8.12 0.82 4.56
C LYS A 64 -7.63 0.66 3.13
N LEU A 65 -6.72 -0.29 2.91
CA LEU A 65 -6.22 -0.61 1.57
C LEU A 65 -6.97 -1.83 1.03
N VAL A 66 -7.63 -1.68 -0.13
CA VAL A 66 -8.30 -2.82 -0.80
C VAL A 66 -7.31 -3.45 -1.78
N THR A 67 -7.08 -4.76 -1.66
CA THR A 67 -6.17 -5.51 -2.54
C THR A 67 -6.60 -6.98 -2.63
N GLN A 68 -6.26 -7.63 -3.74
CA GLN A 68 -6.40 -9.10 -3.91
C GLN A 68 -5.11 -9.85 -3.58
N GLU A 69 -4.06 -9.14 -3.17
CA GLU A 69 -2.86 -9.79 -2.65
C GLU A 69 -3.14 -10.43 -1.30
N VAL A 70 -2.52 -11.59 -1.07
CA VAL A 70 -2.56 -12.30 0.20
C VAL A 70 -1.18 -12.22 0.84
N SER A 71 -1.14 -12.00 2.16
CA SER A 71 0.08 -12.07 2.96
C SER A 71 0.83 -13.39 2.67
N ASN A 72 2.15 -13.30 2.52
CA ASN A 72 2.97 -14.50 2.39
C ASN A 72 4.29 -14.28 3.12
N PRO A 73 4.36 -14.62 4.42
CA PRO A 73 5.53 -14.38 5.26
C PRO A 73 6.80 -15.11 4.83
N ASN A 74 6.71 -16.08 3.91
CA ASN A 74 7.85 -16.82 3.39
C ASN A 74 8.36 -16.29 2.04
N ARG A 75 7.62 -15.35 1.43
CA ARG A 75 7.98 -14.80 0.12
C ARG A 75 9.16 -13.85 0.26
N LYS A 76 10.18 -14.01 -0.59
CA LYS A 76 11.41 -13.21 -0.56
C LYS A 76 11.59 -12.28 -1.76
N ASN A 77 10.98 -12.58 -2.89
CA ASN A 77 11.22 -11.90 -4.18
C ASN A 77 10.23 -10.76 -4.49
N LYS A 78 9.24 -10.52 -3.61
CA LYS A 78 8.29 -9.41 -3.68
C LYS A 78 7.75 -9.17 -2.27
N ILE A 79 7.51 -7.91 -1.91
CA ILE A 79 6.83 -7.53 -0.68
C ILE A 79 5.31 -7.51 -0.94
N PRO A 80 4.51 -8.40 -0.32
CA PRO A 80 3.06 -8.33 -0.43
C PRO A 80 2.51 -7.07 0.26
N LEU A 81 1.52 -6.41 -0.35
CA LEU A 81 0.87 -5.23 0.24
C LEU A 81 0.34 -5.48 1.66
N PRO A 82 -0.32 -6.61 1.99
CA PRO A 82 -0.73 -6.88 3.37
C PRO A 82 0.44 -6.89 4.37
N ASP A 83 1.61 -7.36 3.96
CA ASP A 83 2.78 -7.46 4.83
C ASP A 83 3.41 -6.08 5.05
N ALA A 84 3.35 -5.19 4.05
CA ALA A 84 3.75 -3.80 4.18
C ALA A 84 2.73 -2.93 4.93
N CYS A 85 1.45 -3.27 4.90
CA CYS A 85 0.39 -2.54 5.58
C CYS A 85 0.36 -2.81 7.10
N ALA A 86 0.58 -4.05 7.52
CA ALA A 86 0.41 -4.47 8.91
C ALA A 86 1.27 -3.68 9.94
N PRO A 87 2.58 -3.45 9.73
CA PRO A 87 3.39 -2.70 10.69
C PRO A 87 3.02 -1.22 10.78
N GLN A 88 2.33 -0.70 9.76
CA GLN A 88 1.90 0.69 9.63
C GLN A 88 0.48 0.90 10.16
N GLY A 89 -0.14 -0.14 10.75
CA GLY A 89 -1.52 -0.08 11.24
C GLY A 89 -2.57 0.04 10.14
N VAL A 90 -2.21 -0.18 8.88
CA VAL A 90 -3.15 -0.12 7.75
C VAL A 90 -3.88 -1.46 7.63
N LYS A 91 -5.20 -1.43 7.79
CA LYS A 91 -6.02 -2.61 7.56
C LYS A 91 -6.18 -2.86 6.05
N THR A 92 -5.88 -4.08 5.62
CA THR A 92 -6.19 -4.54 4.26
C THR A 92 -7.56 -5.21 4.19
N LEU A 93 -8.19 -5.13 3.02
CA LEU A 93 -9.45 -5.81 2.69
C LEU A 93 -9.34 -6.44 1.30
N ASN A 94 -9.92 -7.62 1.12
CA ASN A 94 -10.24 -8.14 -0.21
C ASN A 94 -11.60 -7.62 -0.71
N MET A 95 -11.96 -7.93 -1.96
CA MET A 95 -13.22 -7.44 -2.54
C MET A 95 -14.47 -8.00 -1.84
N ASN A 96 -14.44 -9.25 -1.36
CA ASN A 96 -15.58 -9.85 -0.67
C ASN A 96 -15.83 -9.14 0.67
N GLU A 97 -14.76 -8.83 1.40
CA GLU A 97 -14.83 -8.04 2.64
C GLU A 97 -15.32 -6.62 2.37
N LEU A 98 -14.86 -5.99 1.28
CA LEU A 98 -15.34 -4.67 0.88
C LEU A 98 -16.85 -4.70 0.59
N PHE A 99 -17.34 -5.63 -0.22
CA PHE A 99 -18.77 -5.75 -0.53
C PHE A 99 -19.60 -6.02 0.72
N THR A 100 -19.11 -6.86 1.62
CA THR A 100 -19.76 -7.11 2.91
C THR A 100 -19.89 -5.83 3.74
N ILE A 101 -18.81 -5.03 3.84
CA ILE A 101 -18.82 -3.74 4.55
C ILE A 101 -19.78 -2.74 3.90
N LEU A 102 -19.84 -2.73 2.57
CA LEU A 102 -20.73 -1.85 1.80
C LEU A 102 -22.18 -2.36 1.73
N LYS A 103 -22.47 -3.54 2.30
CA LYS A 103 -23.79 -4.20 2.24
C LYS A 103 -24.29 -4.43 0.82
N ILE A 104 -23.38 -4.74 -0.09
CA ILE A 104 -23.69 -5.10 -1.48
C ILE A 104 -23.89 -6.62 -1.53
N SER A 105 -25.04 -7.04 -2.05
CA SER A 105 -25.38 -8.45 -2.32
C SER A 105 -25.69 -8.60 -3.80
N PHE A 106 -25.36 -9.76 -4.37
CA PHE A 106 -25.58 -10.14 -5.76
C PHE A 106 -26.48 -11.37 -5.83
#